data_AF-A0A2N3D4G5-F1
#
_entry.id   AF-A0A2N3D4G5-F1
#
_cell.length_a   1.000
_cell.length_b   1.000
_cell.length_c   1.000
_cell.angle_alpha   90.00
_cell.angle_beta   90.00
_cell.angle_gamma   90.00
#
_symmetry.space_group_name_H-M   'P 1'
#
loop_
_entity.id
_entity.type
_entity.pdbx_description
1 polymer ?
#
loop_
_entity_poly.entity_id
_entity_poly.type
_entity_poly.pdbx_seq_one_letter_code
_entity_poly.pdbx_strand_id
1 'polypeptide(L)' 'MHQMFKGFAASIIALGLATTAHAETKPTTPAPEPAAKVKQVKETKYCVVEVPTGTRIPRKDCRTRAEWMSEGYDPLDQN' A
#
# COMPACT_ATOMS: atom_id res chain seq x y z
N MET A 1 27.91 -17.07 11.73
CA MET A 1 26.89 -17.89 12.42
C MET A 1 26.10 -16.95 13.30
N HIS A 2 24.87 -16.59 12.89
CA HIS A 2 23.64 -17.22 13.39
C HIS A 2 23.48 -16.98 14.90
N GLN A 3 22.39 -16.48 15.44
CA GLN A 3 21.02 -16.25 15.00
C GLN A 3 20.36 -15.64 16.25
N MET A 4 19.44 -14.69 16.10
CA MET A 4 18.42 -14.46 17.13
C MET A 4 17.09 -14.18 16.45
N PHE A 5 16.56 -15.18 15.74
CA PHE A 5 15.15 -15.20 15.39
C PHE A 5 14.38 -15.83 16.55
N LYS A 6 13.79 -14.93 17.35
CA LYS A 6 12.86 -15.21 18.43
C LYS A 6 11.67 -15.99 17.87
N GLY A 7 11.45 -17.18 18.43
CA GLY A 7 10.27 -17.99 18.16
C GLY A 7 9.00 -17.33 18.70
N PHE A 8 7.95 -17.39 17.91
CA PHE A 8 6.57 -17.21 18.35
C PHE A 8 5.81 -18.49 18.01
N ALA A 9 5.39 -19.21 19.05
CA ALA A 9 4.50 -20.35 18.99
C ALA A 9 3.02 -19.90 19.01
N ALA A 10 2.14 -20.89 18.89
CA ALA A 10 0.68 -20.87 19.09
C ALA A 10 -0.14 -20.53 17.84
N SER A 11 -1.30 -21.13 17.57
CA SER A 11 -2.01 -22.29 18.12
C SER A 11 -3.18 -22.55 17.15
N ILE A 12 -3.58 -23.82 17.04
CA ILE A 12 -4.67 -24.31 16.19
C ILE A 12 -6.00 -23.72 16.67
N ILE A 13 -6.81 -23.17 15.75
CA ILE A 13 -8.18 -22.72 16.04
C ILE A 13 -9.17 -23.71 15.41
N ALA A 14 -10.05 -24.23 16.25
CA ALA A 14 -11.05 -25.24 15.99
C ALA A 14 -12.16 -24.79 15.02
N LEU A 15 -12.66 -25.73 14.21
CA LEU A 15 -13.85 -25.61 13.38
C LEU A 15 -15.09 -25.41 14.27
N GLY A 16 -15.76 -24.26 14.13
CA GLY A 16 -17.07 -23.98 14.71
C GLY A 16 -18.21 -24.50 13.84
N LEU A 17 -19.22 -25.11 14.48
CA LEU A 17 -20.42 -25.71 13.91
C LEU A 17 -21.31 -24.69 13.19
N ALA A 18 -21.88 -25.10 12.05
CA ALA A 18 -22.89 -24.35 11.31
C ALA A 18 -24.24 -24.35 12.05
N THR A 19 -24.74 -23.18 12.43
CA THR A 19 -26.13 -22.96 12.85
C THR A 19 -26.85 -22.17 11.76
N THR A 20 -27.89 -22.75 11.16
CA THR A 20 -28.76 -22.06 10.20
C THR A 20 -29.75 -21.19 10.98
N ALA A 21 -29.46 -19.89 11.10
CA ALA A 21 -30.41 -18.93 11.63
C ALA A 21 -31.48 -18.60 10.58
N HIS A 22 -32.73 -18.95 10.88
CA HIS A 22 -33.93 -18.45 10.19
C HIS A 22 -33.99 -16.92 10.33
N ALA A 23 -34.04 -16.20 9.21
CA ALA A 23 -34.23 -14.76 9.23
C ALA A 23 -35.72 -14.42 9.15
N GLU A 24 -36.30 -13.98 10.27
CA GLU A 24 -37.53 -13.18 10.25
C GLU A 24 -37.27 -11.86 9.52
N THR A 25 -38.12 -11.54 8.55
CA THR A 25 -38.13 -10.28 7.81
C THR A 25 -38.45 -9.11 8.74
N LYS A 26 -37.43 -8.34 9.13
CA LYS A 26 -37.60 -7.01 9.73
C LYS A 26 -37.70 -5.91 8.65
N PRO A 27 -38.41 -4.80 8.94
CA PRO A 27 -38.66 -3.74 7.97
C PRO A 27 -37.36 -3.08 7.49
N THR A 28 -37.28 -2.87 6.18
CA THR A 28 -36.17 -2.22 5.48
C THR A 28 -35.82 -0.88 6.12
N THR A 29 -34.66 -0.85 6.79
CA THR A 29 -33.97 0.39 7.12
C THR A 29 -33.37 0.95 5.83
N PRO A 30 -33.58 2.23 5.47
CA PRO A 30 -32.97 2.78 4.27
C PRO A 30 -31.45 2.65 4.35
N ALA A 31 -30.87 2.13 3.26
CA ALA A 31 -29.44 1.89 3.14
C ALA A 31 -28.66 3.20 3.34
N PRO A 32 -27.51 3.19 4.03
CA PRO A 32 -26.61 4.33 4.06
C PRO A 32 -26.23 4.71 2.63
N GLU A 33 -26.48 5.96 2.26
CA GLU A 33 -26.01 6.53 1.00
C GLU A 33 -24.49 6.37 0.91
N PRO A 34 -23.92 5.90 -0.21
CA PRO A 34 -22.48 5.75 -0.33
C PRO A 34 -21.83 7.11 -0.16
N ALA A 35 -21.13 7.31 0.96
CA ALA A 35 -20.31 8.48 1.20
C ALA A 35 -19.44 8.70 -0.04
N ALA A 36 -19.56 9.88 -0.65
CA ALA A 36 -18.79 10.26 -1.83
C ALA A 36 -17.31 9.98 -1.53
N LYS A 37 -16.72 8.99 -2.21
CA LYS A 37 -15.29 8.74 -2.14
C LYS A 37 -14.60 9.99 -2.67
N VAL A 38 -14.12 10.83 -1.75
CA VAL A 38 -13.17 11.89 -2.07
C VAL A 38 -12.02 11.20 -2.79
N LYS A 39 -11.91 11.40 -4.10
CA LYS A 39 -10.78 10.91 -4.88
C LYS A 39 -9.57 11.65 -4.33
N GLN A 40 -8.81 10.99 -3.43
CA GLN A 40 -7.49 11.47 -3.07
C GLN A 40 -6.72 11.61 -4.38
N VAL A 41 -6.38 12.85 -4.72
CA VAL A 41 -5.53 13.15 -5.86
C VAL A 41 -4.18 12.52 -5.52
N LYS A 42 -3.91 11.35 -6.12
CA LYS A 42 -2.62 10.69 -5.95
C LYS A 42 -1.60 11.55 -6.66
N GLU A 43 -0.66 12.13 -5.91
CA GLU A 43 0.44 12.88 -6.49
C GLU A 43 1.27 11.96 -7.38
N THR A 44 1.55 12.43 -8.60
CA THR A 44 2.35 11.68 -9.57
C THR A 44 3.81 11.77 -9.15
N LYS A 45 4.44 10.61 -8.95
CA LYS A 45 5.87 10.49 -8.64
C LYS A 45 6.63 10.03 -9.87
N TYR A 46 7.81 10.60 -10.07
CA TYR A 46 8.77 10.29 -11.10
C TYR A 46 9.94 9.57 -10.47
N CYS A 47 10.28 8.41 -11.03
CA CYS A 47 11.32 7.56 -10.50
C CYS A 47 12.56 7.60 -11.40
N VAL A 48 13.68 8.04 -10.85
CA VAL A 48 14.99 8.03 -11.51
C VAL A 48 15.76 6.82 -11.01
N VAL A 49 16.41 6.12 -11.95
CA VAL A 49 17.25 4.97 -11.65
C VAL A 49 18.70 5.36 -11.84
N GLU A 50 19.47 5.32 -10.76
CA GLU A 50 20.90 5.61 -10.76
C GLU A 50 21.70 4.33 -10.48
N VAL A 51 22.85 4.18 -11.13
CA VAL A 51 23.81 3.09 -10.83
C VAL A 51 25.00 3.73 -10.12
N PRO A 52 25.10 3.59 -8.78
CA PRO A 52 26.18 4.23 -8.04
C PRO A 52 27.54 3.66 -8.43
N THR A 53 28.57 4.51 -8.47
CA THR A 53 29.93 4.05 -8.73
C THR A 53 30.39 3.10 -7.62
N GLY A 54 30.90 1.92 -7.99
CA GLY A 54 31.37 0.91 -7.03
C GLY A 54 30.34 -0.15 -6.64
N THR A 55 29.09 -0.05 -7.10
CA THR A 55 28.09 -1.13 -7.01
C THR A 55 27.36 -1.30 -8.32
N ARG A 56 27.00 -2.55 -8.66
CA ARG A 56 26.16 -2.85 -9.83
C ARG A 56 24.67 -2.86 -9.49
N ILE A 57 24.32 -2.55 -8.25
CA ILE A 57 22.94 -2.55 -7.79
C ILE A 57 22.34 -1.17 -8.09
N PRO A 58 21.36 -1.07 -9.01
CA PRO A 58 20.69 0.18 -9.29
C PRO A 58 19.84 0.62 -8.09
N ARG A 59 19.83 1.92 -7.83
CA ARG A 59 18.99 2.57 -6.82
C ARG A 59 17.88 3.32 -7.55
N LYS A 60 16.67 3.25 -7.00
CA LYS A 60 15.50 3.93 -7.55
C LYS A 60 15.05 4.98 -6.55
N ASP A 61 15.15 6.25 -6.94
CA ASP A 61 14.61 7.36 -6.16
C ASP A 61 13.33 7.85 -6.84
N CYS A 62 12.23 7.97 -6.08
CA CYS A 62 10.91 8.30 -6.58
C CYS A 62 10.35 9.51 -5.85
N ARG A 63 10.28 10.64 -6.55
CA ARG A 63 9.83 11.93 -5.99
C ARG A 63 8.81 12.61 -6.88
N THR A 64 8.07 13.54 -6.33
CA THR A 64 7.21 14.44 -7.11
C THR A 64 8.07 15.35 -7.99
N ARG A 65 7.48 15.93 -9.05
CA ARG A 65 8.21 16.88 -9.90
C ARG A 65 8.69 18.09 -9.11
N ALA A 66 7.89 18.59 -8.17
CA ALA A 66 8.28 19.73 -7.33
C ALA A 66 9.53 19.43 -6.49
N GLU A 67 9.60 18.23 -5.91
CA GLU A 67 10.79 17.78 -5.17
C GLU A 67 12.01 17.64 -6.09
N TRP A 68 11.86 17.08 -7.28
CA TRP A 68 12.97 17.02 -8.25
C TRP A 68 13.47 18.40 -8.68
N MET A 69 12.54 19.32 -8.97
CA MET A 69 12.87 20.70 -9.32
C MET A 69 13.57 21.43 -8.17
N SER A 70 13.26 21.09 -6.91
CA SER A 70 13.99 21.62 -5.74
C SER A 70 15.44 21.14 -5.66
N GLU A 71 15.74 19.97 -6.25
CA GLU A 71 17.11 19.47 -6.43
C GLU A 71 17.77 19.95 -7.73
N GLY A 72 17.06 20.73 -8.55
CA GLY A 72 17.58 21.25 -9.82
C GLY A 72 17.57 20.25 -10.97
N TYR A 73 16.77 19.19 -10.87
CA TYR A 73 16.62 18.15 -11.89
C TYR A 73 15.16 18.09 -12.37
N ASP A 74 14.90 18.10 -13.68
CA ASP A 74 13.54 17.85 -14.22
C ASP A 74 13.46 16.44 -14.82
N PRO A 75 12.72 15.50 -14.20
CA PRO A 75 12.60 14.13 -14.72
C PRO A 75 11.83 14.03 -16.04
N LEU A 76 11.19 15.11 -16.51
CA LEU A 76 10.45 15.15 -17.77
C LEU A 76 11.23 15.79 -18.92
N ASP A 77 12.37 16.42 -18.64
CA ASP A 77 13.20 17.06 -19.67
C ASP A 77 14.21 16.05 -20.24
N GLN A 78 13.74 15.22 -21.17
CA GLN A 78 14.59 14.31 -21.93
C GLN A 78 14.80 14.87 -23.34
N ASN A 79 15.86 15.67 -23.54
CA ASN A 79 16.29 16.14 -24.86
C ASN A 79 17.45 15.28 -25.40
#